data_AF-A0A934S4M3-F1
#
_entry.id   AF-A0A934S4M3-F1
#
_cell.length_a   1.000
_cell.length_b   1.000
_cell.length_c   1.000
_cell.angle_alpha   90.00
_cell.angle_beta   90.00
_cell.angle_gamma   90.00
#
_symmetry.space_group_name_H-M   'P 1'
#
loop_
_entity.id
_entity.type
_entity.pdbx_description
1 polymer ?
#
loop_
_entity_poly.entity_id
_entity_poly.type
_entity_poly.pdbx_seq_one_letter_code
_entity_poly.pdbx_strand_id
1 'polypeptide(L)'
;MLKAHAPAQVGCIKRDKSARVQPKNPYRRILSRDYPEPLIALLAFLFGIWLWDHYFGETLGYPPGTTEVAMVKIDRDLRLADAMELDPAWLRWLAGVDTPAEVRKDALTIFRKLGAGKSFGQPVFEAYSVVSAIDQHQSILQSMGNQLGPDQVPQFALIADDLAAFRGSWWEAKLMEEAPVSFAEPLWKRRYEEGLARLRTRAIITRSVVWLLGLAGLAFLPQTLRCLSKSTRNRVQGYAAAWRPTLGLTVFLVAALAWVGFTTVLNFGIVAVHGLPPLAATAIDAAARLLPAMIALALLFKRPSHAARVLGAEKPVLPAIVLGLFALLLLADQLLMRWLGNASTVSPGGGLNLSEAGFSGLVYAIVSACLLAPLTEEILFRGVLFRSLANRLPVLVAAMISATVFALIHFYNPYGLISVGIFGFACALLYSATGSLTSVITLHLLYNSVVKIPQWIVYHAPTSGFLDRWPG
;
A
#
# COMPACT_ATOMS: atom_id res chain seq x y z
N MET A 1 -18.45 -71.53 -77.88
CA MET A 1 -18.92 -71.30 -76.49
C MET A 1 -17.70 -71.18 -75.59
N LEU A 2 -17.27 -69.94 -75.36
CA LEU A 2 -16.08 -69.58 -74.58
C LEU A 2 -16.45 -69.46 -73.10
N LYS A 3 -15.69 -70.13 -72.22
CA LYS A 3 -15.81 -70.06 -70.76
C LYS A 3 -15.39 -68.66 -70.28
N ALA A 4 -16.31 -67.97 -69.60
CA ALA A 4 -16.07 -66.66 -69.01
C ALA A 4 -15.46 -66.78 -67.60
N HIS A 5 -14.41 -66.00 -67.35
CA HIS A 5 -13.79 -65.76 -66.05
C HIS A 5 -14.71 -64.94 -65.13
N ALA A 6 -14.70 -65.27 -63.84
CA ALA A 6 -15.34 -64.49 -62.77
C ALA A 6 -14.49 -63.25 -62.39
N PRO A 7 -15.09 -62.08 -62.09
CA PRO A 7 -14.35 -60.97 -61.53
C PRO A 7 -14.37 -60.95 -59.98
N ALA A 8 -13.29 -60.41 -59.45
CA ALA A 8 -12.90 -60.29 -58.05
C ALA A 8 -13.89 -59.50 -57.17
N GLN A 9 -14.07 -59.97 -55.93
CA GLN A 9 -14.72 -59.21 -54.87
C GLN A 9 -13.83 -58.04 -54.42
N VAL A 10 -14.35 -56.83 -54.54
CA VAL A 10 -13.74 -55.61 -53.99
C VAL A 10 -13.91 -55.64 -52.46
N GLY A 11 -12.81 -55.89 -51.75
CA GLY A 11 -12.75 -55.81 -50.30
C GLY A 11 -13.05 -54.39 -49.81
N CYS A 12 -14.09 -54.26 -49.00
CA CYS A 12 -14.41 -53.04 -48.26
C CYS A 12 -13.28 -52.74 -47.26
N ILE A 13 -12.43 -51.76 -47.58
CA ILE A 13 -11.42 -51.24 -46.65
C ILE A 13 -12.16 -50.55 -45.51
N LYS A 14 -12.36 -51.27 -44.39
CA LYS A 14 -12.73 -50.67 -43.11
C LYS A 14 -11.61 -49.70 -42.74
N ARG A 15 -11.87 -48.39 -42.85
CA ARG A 15 -11.03 -47.35 -42.25
C ARG A 15 -11.00 -47.59 -40.74
N ASP A 16 -9.89 -48.14 -40.28
CA ASP A 16 -9.57 -48.24 -38.86
C ASP A 16 -9.58 -46.83 -38.26
N LYS A 17 -10.55 -46.56 -37.39
CA LYS A 17 -10.59 -45.35 -36.55
C LYS A 17 -9.62 -45.57 -35.39
N SER A 18 -8.35 -45.80 -35.70
CA SER A 18 -7.30 -45.72 -34.70
C SER A 18 -7.33 -44.31 -34.13
N ALA A 19 -7.44 -44.24 -32.81
CA ALA A 19 -7.57 -43.01 -32.06
C ALA A 19 -6.49 -42.03 -32.51
N ARG A 20 -6.89 -40.89 -33.09
CA ARG A 20 -6.03 -39.70 -33.14
C ARG A 20 -5.76 -39.31 -31.69
N VAL A 21 -4.71 -39.89 -31.11
CA VAL A 21 -4.11 -39.39 -29.88
C VAL A 21 -3.65 -37.98 -30.22
N GLN A 22 -4.47 -36.97 -29.91
CA GLN A 22 -4.05 -35.59 -30.02
C GLN A 22 -2.73 -35.47 -29.26
N PRO A 23 -1.66 -34.90 -29.86
CA PRO A 23 -0.41 -34.71 -29.14
C PRO A 23 -0.74 -33.94 -27.87
N LYS A 24 -0.54 -34.58 -26.70
CA LYS A 24 -0.79 -33.95 -25.40
C LYS A 24 0.03 -32.68 -25.38
N ASN A 25 -0.63 -31.52 -25.35
CA ASN A 25 0.04 -30.23 -25.28
C ASN A 25 1.13 -30.30 -24.20
N PRO A 26 2.43 -30.17 -24.55
CA PRO A 26 3.53 -30.38 -23.62
C PRO A 26 3.47 -29.44 -22.41
N TYR A 27 2.80 -28.29 -22.54
CA TYR A 27 2.53 -27.40 -21.42
C TYR A 27 1.63 -28.00 -20.35
N ARG A 28 0.67 -28.86 -20.73
CA ARG A 28 -0.24 -29.50 -19.76
C ARG A 28 0.52 -30.42 -18.78
N ARG A 29 1.69 -30.93 -19.17
CA ARG A 29 2.61 -31.67 -18.29
C ARG A 29 3.28 -30.77 -17.26
N ILE A 30 3.68 -29.54 -17.64
CA ILE A 30 4.26 -28.56 -16.71
C ILE A 30 3.23 -28.14 -15.66
N LEU A 31 1.99 -27.91 -16.08
CA LEU A 31 0.92 -27.45 -15.19
C LEU A 31 0.44 -28.48 -14.17
N SER A 32 0.73 -29.76 -14.42
CA SER A 32 0.40 -30.86 -13.52
C SER A 32 1.59 -31.33 -12.69
N ARG A 33 2.74 -30.63 -12.78
CA ARG A 33 3.90 -30.92 -11.94
C ARG A 33 3.54 -30.70 -10.47
N ASP A 34 3.86 -31.70 -9.67
CA ASP A 34 4.11 -31.47 -8.25
C ASP A 34 5.57 -31.10 -8.09
N TYR A 35 5.81 -30.12 -7.24
CA TYR A 35 7.13 -29.81 -6.74
C TYR A 35 7.29 -30.48 -5.38
N PRO A 36 8.47 -31.04 -5.08
CA PRO A 36 8.69 -31.77 -3.84
C PRO A 36 8.57 -30.79 -2.66
N GLU A 37 7.91 -31.23 -1.59
CA GLU A 37 7.72 -30.45 -0.36
C GLU A 37 9.03 -29.88 0.20
N PRO A 38 10.17 -30.60 0.19
CA PRO A 38 11.47 -30.04 0.58
C PRO A 38 11.90 -28.79 -0.19
N LEU A 39 11.62 -28.72 -1.50
CA LEU A 39 11.96 -27.53 -2.31
C LEU A 39 11.10 -26.35 -1.90
N ILE A 40 9.79 -26.57 -1.73
CA ILE A 40 8.87 -25.53 -1.29
C ILE A 40 9.26 -25.03 0.10
N ALA A 41 9.58 -25.95 1.02
CA ALA A 41 10.06 -25.64 2.36
C ALA A 41 11.37 -24.83 2.31
N LEU A 42 12.32 -25.20 1.45
CA LEU A 42 13.55 -24.43 1.25
C LEU A 42 13.28 -23.01 0.75
N LEU A 43 12.44 -22.85 -0.28
CA LEU A 43 12.09 -21.53 -0.80
C LEU A 43 11.38 -20.67 0.25
N ALA A 44 10.43 -21.27 0.99
CA ALA A 44 9.73 -20.60 2.07
C ALA A 44 10.68 -20.25 3.23
N PHE A 45 11.64 -21.11 3.54
CA PHE A 45 12.65 -20.88 4.56
C PHE A 45 13.59 -19.74 4.17
N LEU A 46 14.09 -19.71 2.93
CA LEU A 46 14.92 -18.61 2.42
C LEU A 46 14.17 -17.28 2.46
N PHE A 47 12.90 -17.30 2.05
CA PHE A 47 12.04 -16.11 2.14
C PHE A 47 11.83 -15.71 3.61
N GLY A 48 11.59 -16.68 4.50
CA GLY A 48 11.43 -16.47 5.93
C GLY A 48 12.66 -15.89 6.62
N ILE A 49 13.87 -16.32 6.24
CA ILE A 49 15.13 -15.72 6.74
C ILE A 49 15.18 -14.24 6.40
N TRP A 50 14.88 -13.89 5.15
CA TRP A 50 14.88 -12.49 4.74
C TRP A 50 13.81 -11.68 5.49
N LEU A 51 12.59 -12.21 5.64
CA LEU A 51 11.54 -11.55 6.42
C LEU A 51 11.96 -11.37 7.89
N TRP A 52 12.62 -12.37 8.47
CA TRP A 52 13.16 -12.29 9.82
C TRP A 52 14.18 -11.17 9.94
N ASP A 53 15.21 -11.18 9.11
CA ASP A 53 16.30 -10.21 9.14
C ASP A 53 15.81 -8.76 8.95
N HIS A 54 14.82 -8.53 8.08
CA HIS A 54 14.37 -7.18 7.74
C HIS A 54 13.21 -6.65 8.61
N TYR A 55 12.38 -7.52 9.20
CA TYR A 55 11.17 -7.09 9.90
C TYR A 55 11.05 -7.58 11.34
N PHE A 56 11.77 -8.63 11.73
CA PHE A 56 11.67 -9.21 13.07
C PHE A 56 12.97 -9.19 13.88
N GLY A 57 14.12 -9.09 13.20
CA GLY A 57 15.44 -8.97 13.83
C GLY A 57 15.59 -7.63 14.55
N GLU A 58 16.52 -7.57 15.51
CA GLU A 58 16.85 -6.33 16.22
C GLU A 58 17.53 -5.35 15.26
N THR A 59 16.74 -4.48 14.62
CA THR A 59 17.27 -3.36 13.86
C THR A 59 17.70 -2.25 14.82
N LEU A 60 18.99 -1.92 14.81
CA LEU A 60 19.56 -0.75 15.48
C LEU A 60 19.15 0.52 14.70
N GLY A 61 17.86 0.87 14.75
CA GLY A 61 17.32 2.11 14.17
C GLY A 61 16.36 1.89 12.99
N TYR A 62 15.74 2.99 12.56
CA TYR A 62 14.80 3.01 11.45
C TYR A 62 15.50 3.22 10.10
N PRO A 63 14.89 2.84 8.96
CA PRO A 63 15.43 3.15 7.64
C PRO A 63 15.72 4.66 7.46
N PRO A 64 16.75 5.04 6.69
CA PRO A 64 17.02 6.45 6.37
C PRO A 64 15.77 7.17 5.83
N GLY A 65 15.56 8.43 6.22
CA GLY A 65 14.36 9.19 5.87
C GLY A 65 13.15 8.99 6.80
N THR A 66 13.18 8.00 7.72
CA THR A 66 12.04 7.72 8.61
C THR A 66 11.84 8.82 9.65
N THR A 67 12.91 9.41 10.17
CA THR A 67 12.82 10.48 11.15
C THR A 67 12.24 11.73 10.52
N GLU A 68 12.74 12.10 9.34
CA GLU A 68 12.35 13.28 8.56
C GLU A 68 10.85 13.19 8.22
N VAL A 69 10.41 12.04 7.71
CA VAL A 69 8.99 11.86 7.37
C VAL A 69 8.09 11.79 8.61
N ALA A 70 8.57 11.26 9.73
CA ALA A 70 7.83 11.28 10.99
C ALA A 70 7.66 12.72 11.51
N MET A 71 8.69 13.56 11.39
CA MET A 71 8.64 14.97 11.79
C MET A 71 7.66 15.77 10.93
N VAL A 72 7.61 15.51 9.61
CA VAL A 72 6.58 16.07 8.71
C VAL A 72 5.19 15.64 9.15
N LYS A 73 5.00 14.35 9.45
CA LYS A 73 3.71 13.82 9.88
C LYS A 73 3.23 14.52 11.16
N ILE A 74 4.08 14.54 12.20
CA ILE A 74 3.78 15.16 13.49
C ILE A 74 3.42 16.64 13.31
N ASP A 75 4.22 17.39 12.56
CA ASP A 75 3.95 18.80 12.26
C ASP A 75 2.57 19.00 11.62
N ARG A 76 2.24 18.18 10.60
CA ARG A 76 0.97 18.29 9.87
C ARG A 76 -0.22 17.91 10.71
N ASP A 77 -0.11 16.84 11.50
CA ASP A 77 -1.17 16.39 12.39
C ASP A 77 -1.50 17.47 13.42
N LEU A 78 -0.46 18.04 14.06
CA LEU A 78 -0.62 19.09 15.09
C LEU A 78 -1.25 20.36 14.52
N ARG A 79 -0.78 20.83 13.34
CA ARG A 79 -1.39 21.97 12.64
C ARG A 79 -2.84 21.74 12.31
N LEU A 80 -3.16 20.55 11.81
CA LEU A 80 -4.51 20.24 11.36
C LEU A 80 -5.46 20.11 12.55
N ALA A 81 -4.99 19.54 13.66
CA ALA A 81 -5.72 19.49 14.91
C ALA A 81 -6.02 20.89 15.47
N ASP A 82 -5.03 21.78 15.52
CA ASP A 82 -5.21 23.18 15.94
C ASP A 82 -6.16 23.94 14.99
N ALA A 83 -5.98 23.78 13.68
CA ALA A 83 -6.82 24.45 12.68
C ALA A 83 -8.30 24.03 12.75
N MET A 84 -8.56 22.83 13.30
CA MET A 84 -9.90 22.27 13.45
C MET A 84 -10.36 22.20 14.91
N GLU A 85 -9.67 22.83 15.87
CA GLU A 85 -10.00 22.74 17.29
C GLU A 85 -11.43 23.22 17.58
N LEU A 86 -11.84 24.32 16.93
CA LEU A 86 -13.17 24.91 17.06
C LEU A 86 -14.22 24.25 16.16
N ASP A 87 -13.84 23.29 15.30
CA ASP A 87 -14.78 22.60 14.43
C ASP A 87 -15.62 21.56 15.19
N PRO A 88 -16.89 21.35 14.79
CA PRO A 88 -17.73 20.35 15.40
C PRO A 88 -17.17 18.94 15.20
N ALA A 89 -17.37 18.06 16.17
CA ALA A 89 -16.79 16.72 16.19
C ALA A 89 -17.10 15.89 14.93
N TRP A 90 -18.28 16.07 14.32
CA TRP A 90 -18.65 15.35 13.08
C TRP A 90 -17.79 15.78 11.88
N LEU A 91 -17.34 17.04 11.82
CA LEU A 91 -16.51 17.55 10.73
C LEU A 91 -15.06 17.10 10.90
N ARG A 92 -14.56 17.09 12.14
CA ARG A 92 -13.27 16.48 12.49
C ARG A 92 -13.24 15.00 12.16
N TRP A 93 -14.27 14.25 12.54
CA TRP A 93 -14.44 12.85 12.16
C TRP A 93 -14.47 12.66 10.63
N LEU A 94 -15.23 13.51 9.91
CA LEU A 94 -15.30 13.47 8.45
C LEU A 94 -13.91 13.64 7.81
N ALA A 95 -13.12 14.59 8.32
CA ALA A 95 -11.76 14.87 7.87
C ALA A 95 -10.72 13.84 8.34
N GLY A 96 -11.06 13.00 9.33
CA GLY A 96 -10.14 12.05 9.96
C GLY A 96 -9.09 12.73 10.84
N VAL A 97 -9.51 13.74 11.61
CA VAL A 97 -8.65 14.56 12.46
C VAL A 97 -9.05 14.39 13.92
N ASP A 98 -8.11 13.95 14.74
CA ASP A 98 -8.31 13.76 16.18
C ASP A 98 -8.23 15.10 16.96
N THR A 99 -8.53 15.07 18.25
CA THR A 99 -8.42 16.29 19.08
C THR A 99 -6.94 16.72 19.24
N PRO A 100 -6.65 18.02 19.48
CA PRO A 100 -5.29 18.47 19.76
C PRO A 100 -4.60 17.69 20.90
N ALA A 101 -5.34 17.28 21.93
CA ALA A 101 -4.81 16.48 23.03
C ALA A 101 -4.42 15.06 22.61
N GLU A 102 -5.24 14.39 21.79
CA GLU A 102 -4.92 13.05 21.26
C GLU A 102 -3.73 13.11 20.32
N VAL A 103 -3.70 14.09 19.41
CA VAL A 103 -2.58 14.25 18.46
C VAL A 103 -1.26 14.54 19.18
N ARG A 104 -1.26 15.35 20.26
CA ARG A 104 -0.04 15.55 21.07
C ARG A 104 0.44 14.26 21.74
N LYS A 105 -0.47 13.45 22.29
CA LYS A 105 -0.11 12.15 22.89
C LYS A 105 0.48 11.18 21.87
N ASP A 106 -0.08 11.17 20.66
CA ASP A 106 0.44 10.37 19.55
C ASP A 106 1.83 10.85 19.11
N ALA A 107 2.02 12.17 18.98
CA ALA A 107 3.32 12.77 18.69
C ALA A 107 4.37 12.38 19.74
N LEU A 108 4.06 12.50 21.03
CA LEU A 108 4.95 12.07 22.13
C LEU A 108 5.27 10.57 22.07
N THR A 109 4.32 9.74 21.66
CA THR A 109 4.55 8.31 21.46
C THR A 109 5.52 8.06 20.30
N ILE A 110 5.39 8.79 19.20
CA ILE A 110 6.30 8.71 18.06
C ILE A 110 7.70 9.20 18.45
N PHE A 111 7.83 10.32 19.18
CA PHE A 111 9.12 10.80 19.68
C PHE A 111 9.83 9.77 20.56
N ARG A 112 9.11 9.09 21.47
CA ARG A 112 9.68 8.01 22.29
C ARG A 112 10.18 6.84 21.43
N LYS A 113 9.46 6.49 20.35
CA LYS A 113 9.91 5.46 19.40
C LYS A 113 11.19 5.88 18.68
N LEU A 114 11.26 7.13 18.19
CA LEU A 114 12.47 7.67 17.56
C LEU A 114 13.66 7.71 18.54
N GLY A 115 13.41 8.06 19.81
CA GLY A 115 14.41 8.04 20.87
C GLY A 115 14.95 6.63 21.17
N ALA A 116 14.07 5.64 21.29
CA ALA A 116 14.46 4.24 21.46
C ALA A 116 15.28 3.73 20.27
N GLY A 117 14.99 4.20 19.06
CA GLY A 117 15.73 3.90 17.83
C GLY A 117 17.07 4.65 17.68
N LYS A 118 17.51 5.42 18.69
CA LYS A 118 18.70 6.29 18.63
C LYS A 118 18.67 7.34 17.51
N SER A 119 17.50 7.71 17.01
CA SER A 119 17.31 8.70 15.93
C SER A 119 16.97 10.10 16.47
N PHE A 120 17.44 10.42 17.69
CA PHE A 120 17.07 11.63 18.42
C PHE A 120 18.09 12.76 18.20
N GLY A 121 18.05 13.39 17.01
CA GLY A 121 18.83 14.58 16.72
C GLY A 121 18.28 15.85 17.41
N GLN A 122 19.05 16.94 17.36
CA GLN A 122 18.64 18.23 17.96
C GLN A 122 17.24 18.71 17.49
N PRO A 123 16.87 18.65 16.19
CA PRO A 123 15.54 19.07 15.76
C PRO A 123 14.39 18.24 16.34
N VAL A 124 14.61 16.94 16.57
CA VAL A 124 13.65 16.04 17.21
C VAL A 124 13.52 16.38 18.70
N PHE A 125 14.65 16.69 19.34
CA PHE A 125 14.68 17.12 20.73
C PHE A 125 13.90 18.42 20.95
N GLU A 126 14.15 19.45 20.14
CA GLU A 126 13.43 20.72 20.22
C GLU A 126 11.92 20.54 20.08
N ALA A 127 11.48 19.77 19.06
CA ALA A 127 10.07 19.48 18.85
C ALA A 127 9.46 18.71 20.03
N TYR A 128 10.16 17.70 20.55
CA TYR A 128 9.71 16.94 21.72
C TYR A 128 9.56 17.83 22.96
N SER A 129 10.54 18.70 23.24
CA SER A 129 10.51 19.59 24.39
C SER A 129 9.33 20.55 24.35
N VAL A 130 9.03 21.14 23.18
CA VAL A 130 7.87 22.03 23.02
C VAL A 130 6.56 21.26 23.20
N VAL A 131 6.40 20.12 22.52
CA VAL A 131 5.15 19.32 22.61
C VAL A 131 4.94 18.80 24.03
N SER A 132 6.00 18.37 24.71
CA SER A 132 5.95 17.89 26.09
C SER A 132 5.63 19.01 27.08
N ALA A 133 6.18 20.21 26.91
CA ALA A 133 5.88 21.35 27.77
C ALA A 133 4.40 21.73 27.69
N ILE A 134 3.85 21.79 26.47
CA ILE A 134 2.43 22.11 26.24
C ILE A 134 1.53 21.02 26.83
N ASP A 135 1.87 19.73 26.64
CA ASP A 135 1.10 18.61 27.20
C ASP A 135 1.09 18.61 28.74
N GLN A 136 2.17 19.09 29.36
CA GLN A 136 2.31 19.22 30.82
C GLN A 136 1.85 20.57 31.38
N HIS A 137 1.30 21.47 30.55
CA HIS A 137 0.90 22.83 30.93
C HIS A 137 2.04 23.67 31.55
N GLN A 138 3.26 23.53 31.03
CA GLN A 138 4.44 24.28 31.45
C GLN A 138 4.84 25.33 30.40
N SER A 139 5.61 26.35 30.79
CA SER A 139 6.18 27.32 29.83
C SER A 139 7.19 26.64 28.93
N ILE A 140 7.06 26.88 27.63
CA ILE A 140 7.96 26.36 26.59
C ILE A 140 9.37 26.90 26.81
N LEU A 141 9.52 28.22 27.02
CA LEU A 141 10.82 28.86 27.21
C LEU A 141 11.56 28.35 28.44
N GLN A 142 10.85 28.12 29.55
CA GLN A 142 11.45 27.56 30.76
C GLN A 142 11.88 26.11 30.55
N SER A 143 11.04 25.29 29.91
CA SER A 143 11.36 23.89 29.60
C SER A 143 12.56 23.78 28.66
N MET A 144 12.65 24.63 27.64
CA MET A 144 13.78 24.66 26.71
C MET A 144 15.05 25.18 27.38
N GLY A 145 14.99 26.27 28.15
CA GLY A 145 16.16 26.84 28.83
C GLY A 145 16.80 25.90 29.85
N ASN A 146 15.98 25.11 30.56
CA ASN A 146 16.45 24.09 31.49
C ASN A 146 17.14 22.89 30.78
N GLN A 147 16.89 22.71 29.49
CA GLN A 147 17.32 21.52 28.73
C GLN A 147 18.42 21.81 27.69
N LEU A 148 18.45 23.01 27.09
CA LEU A 148 19.34 23.41 25.99
C LEU A 148 20.49 24.34 26.41
N GLY A 149 20.51 24.77 27.68
CA GLY A 149 21.53 25.68 28.23
C GLY A 149 21.25 27.16 27.92
N PRO A 150 21.87 28.09 28.68
CA PRO A 150 21.55 29.52 28.65
C PRO A 150 21.93 30.26 27.34
N ASP A 151 22.80 29.69 26.50
CA ASP A 151 23.36 30.37 25.32
C ASP A 151 22.62 30.07 23.99
N GLN A 152 21.58 29.22 24.00
CA GLN A 152 20.77 28.93 22.82
C GLN A 152 19.53 29.82 22.76
N VAL A 153 19.74 31.12 22.48
CA VAL A 153 18.62 32.04 22.25
C VAL A 153 17.93 31.67 20.92
N PRO A 154 16.60 31.41 20.92
CA PRO A 154 15.87 31.17 19.68
C PRO A 154 16.02 32.35 18.73
N GLN A 155 16.34 32.08 17.46
CA GLN A 155 16.47 33.12 16.43
C GLN A 155 15.07 33.58 15.96
N PHE A 156 14.34 34.26 16.84
CA PHE A 156 12.92 34.62 16.66
C PHE A 156 12.64 35.37 15.34
N ALA A 157 13.58 36.17 14.85
CA ALA A 157 13.45 36.85 13.56
C ALA A 157 13.41 35.87 12.37
N LEU A 158 14.33 34.89 12.33
CA LEU A 158 14.34 33.86 11.29
C LEU A 158 13.11 32.95 11.38
N ILE A 159 12.71 32.60 12.61
CA ILE A 159 11.51 31.79 12.85
C ILE A 159 10.27 32.54 12.33
N ALA A 160 10.15 33.84 12.58
CA ALA A 160 9.06 34.66 12.08
C ALA A 160 9.01 34.67 10.53
N ASP A 161 10.16 34.85 9.86
CA ASP A 161 10.24 34.83 8.39
C ASP A 161 9.85 33.46 7.81
N ASP A 162 10.32 32.38 8.43
CA ASP A 162 9.96 31.02 8.03
C ASP A 162 8.47 30.73 8.24
N LEU A 163 7.88 31.14 9.36
CA LEU A 163 6.46 31.00 9.61
C LEU A 163 5.62 31.85 8.64
N ALA A 164 6.08 33.06 8.29
CA ALA A 164 5.44 33.92 7.28
C ALA A 164 5.45 33.30 5.88
N ALA A 165 6.52 32.56 5.55
CA ALA A 165 6.62 31.76 4.34
C ALA A 165 5.96 30.37 4.46
N PHE A 166 5.31 30.09 5.59
CA PHE A 166 4.72 28.80 5.98
C PHE A 166 5.73 27.64 6.07
N ARG A 167 7.04 27.90 5.98
CA ARG A 167 8.16 26.93 6.10
C ARG A 167 8.47 26.56 7.55
N GLY A 168 8.17 27.46 8.48
CA GLY A 168 8.30 27.24 9.92
C GLY A 168 7.44 26.05 10.36
N SER A 169 7.80 25.36 11.44
CA SER A 169 7.13 24.19 12.03
C SER A 169 6.02 24.60 13.01
N TRP A 170 5.23 23.63 13.47
CA TRP A 170 4.21 23.83 14.49
C TRP A 170 4.84 24.23 15.84
N TRP A 171 5.91 23.55 16.25
CA TRP A 171 6.59 23.85 17.52
C TRP A 171 7.29 25.21 17.50
N GLU A 172 7.79 25.64 16.34
CA GLU A 172 8.31 27.01 16.13
C GLU A 172 7.19 28.06 16.25
N ALA A 173 5.99 27.77 15.72
CA ALA A 173 4.83 28.66 15.88
C ALA A 173 4.43 28.80 17.36
N LYS A 174 4.41 27.69 18.11
CA LYS A 174 4.11 27.71 19.56
C LYS A 174 5.19 28.40 20.38
N LEU A 175 6.45 28.25 20.00
CA LEU A 175 7.54 29.01 20.61
C LEU A 175 7.38 30.52 20.38
N MET A 176 6.95 30.94 19.18
CA MET A 176 6.69 32.35 18.86
C MET A 176 5.50 32.94 19.63
N GLU A 177 4.54 32.12 20.05
CA GLU A 177 3.41 32.58 20.90
C GLU A 177 3.89 33.04 22.30
N GLU A 178 5.01 32.51 22.81
CA GLU A 178 5.66 32.94 24.06
C GLU A 178 6.77 34.01 23.85
N ALA A 179 6.99 34.47 22.61
CA ALA A 179 8.08 35.39 22.30
C ALA A 179 7.86 36.81 22.89
N PRO A 180 8.94 37.58 23.14
CA PRO A 180 8.82 38.96 23.64
C PRO A 180 7.93 39.84 22.76
N VAL A 181 7.26 40.83 23.38
CA VAL A 181 6.26 41.72 22.73
C VAL A 181 6.78 42.43 21.47
N SER A 182 8.10 42.66 21.36
CA SER A 182 8.73 43.21 20.14
C SER A 182 8.51 42.35 18.88
N PHE A 183 8.13 41.08 19.03
CA PHE A 183 7.82 40.13 17.97
C PHE A 183 6.33 39.73 17.95
N ALA A 184 5.46 40.40 18.73
CA ALA A 184 4.12 39.93 19.06
C ALA A 184 2.98 40.35 18.10
N GLU A 185 3.22 41.22 17.11
CA GLU A 185 2.27 41.37 15.99
C GLU A 185 2.96 41.40 14.61
N PRO A 186 3.26 40.24 14.02
CA PRO A 186 3.92 40.24 12.73
C PRO A 186 3.08 39.50 11.69
N LEU A 187 3.25 39.95 10.46
CA LEU A 187 2.86 39.30 9.22
C LEU A 187 2.91 37.75 9.25
N TRP A 188 3.85 37.16 10.01
CA TRP A 188 3.95 35.71 10.20
C TRP A 188 2.66 35.06 10.70
N LYS A 189 2.00 35.63 11.72
CA LYS A 189 0.83 34.98 12.36
C LYS A 189 -0.33 34.89 11.38
N ARG A 190 -0.62 36.00 10.68
CA ARG A 190 -1.66 36.05 9.64
C ARG A 190 -1.37 35.06 8.50
N ARG A 191 -0.13 35.04 7.99
CA ARG A 191 0.27 34.14 6.90
C ARG A 191 0.26 32.67 7.33
N TYR A 192 0.63 32.39 8.57
CA TYR A 192 0.58 31.07 9.17
C TYR A 192 -0.87 30.58 9.29
N GLU A 193 -1.78 31.41 9.82
CA GLU A 193 -3.22 31.13 9.92
C GLU A 193 -3.86 30.91 8.53
N GLU A 194 -3.51 31.71 7.51
CA GLU A 194 -3.92 31.47 6.12
C GLU A 194 -3.45 30.09 5.60
N GLY A 195 -2.23 29.69 5.97
CA GLY A 195 -1.68 28.37 5.64
C GLY A 195 -2.41 27.23 6.35
N LEU A 196 -2.76 27.41 7.63
CA LEU A 196 -3.59 26.46 8.39
C LEU A 196 -4.97 26.30 7.76
N ALA A 197 -5.62 27.40 7.37
CA ALA A 197 -6.92 27.38 6.70
C ALA A 197 -6.86 26.62 5.36
N ARG A 198 -5.78 26.78 4.59
CA ARG A 198 -5.55 25.99 3.37
C ARG A 198 -5.34 24.50 3.65
N LEU A 199 -4.57 24.15 4.68
CA LEU A 199 -4.34 22.75 5.08
C LEU A 199 -5.65 22.08 5.52
N ARG A 200 -6.43 22.74 6.39
CA ARG A 200 -7.78 22.33 6.80
C ARG A 200 -8.70 22.09 5.60
N THR A 201 -8.75 23.06 4.67
CA THR A 201 -9.59 22.97 3.47
C THR A 201 -9.20 21.76 2.61
N ARG A 202 -7.90 21.52 2.42
CA ARG A 202 -7.40 20.34 1.69
C ARG A 202 -7.83 19.04 2.36
N ALA A 203 -7.67 18.91 3.68
CA ALA A 203 -8.07 17.71 4.41
C ALA A 203 -9.58 17.43 4.29
N ILE A 204 -10.42 18.46 4.48
CA ILE A 204 -11.87 18.32 4.34
C ILE A 204 -12.26 17.91 2.93
N ILE A 205 -11.72 18.57 1.90
CA ILE A 205 -12.07 18.27 0.50
C ILE A 205 -11.67 16.85 0.14
N THR A 206 -10.43 16.46 0.39
CA THR A 206 -9.94 15.14 -0.03
C THR A 206 -10.67 14.01 0.68
N ARG A 207 -10.97 14.17 1.98
CA ARG A 207 -11.74 13.17 2.72
C ARG A 207 -13.20 13.13 2.29
N SER A 208 -13.82 14.29 2.04
CA SER A 208 -15.20 14.38 1.55
C SER A 208 -15.38 13.65 0.21
N VAL A 209 -14.41 13.76 -0.70
CA VAL A 209 -14.45 13.04 -2.00
C VAL A 209 -14.47 11.52 -1.78
N VAL A 210 -13.66 11.00 -0.86
CA VAL A 210 -13.65 9.56 -0.52
C VAL A 210 -14.99 9.11 0.05
N TRP A 211 -15.57 9.90 0.96
CA TRP A 211 -16.90 9.63 1.52
C TRP A 211 -18.00 9.64 0.45
N LEU A 212 -17.99 10.63 -0.45
CA LEU A 212 -18.95 10.70 -1.56
C LEU A 212 -18.85 9.49 -2.49
N LEU A 213 -17.63 9.02 -2.80
CA LEU A 213 -17.43 7.80 -3.56
C LEU A 213 -17.99 6.57 -2.83
N GLY A 214 -17.75 6.47 -1.52
CA GLY A 214 -18.32 5.39 -0.69
C GLY A 214 -19.86 5.42 -0.67
N LEU A 215 -20.45 6.60 -0.44
CA LEU A 215 -21.90 6.80 -0.42
C LEU A 215 -22.53 6.46 -1.78
N ALA A 216 -21.95 6.90 -2.89
CA ALA A 216 -22.39 6.54 -4.22
C ALA A 216 -22.31 5.02 -4.46
N GLY A 217 -21.26 4.37 -3.94
CA GLY A 217 -21.09 2.92 -4.01
C GLY A 217 -22.20 2.13 -3.30
N LEU A 218 -22.80 2.67 -2.23
CA LEU A 218 -23.90 2.00 -1.50
C LEU A 218 -25.11 1.72 -2.40
N ALA A 219 -25.35 2.54 -3.42
CA ALA A 219 -26.44 2.31 -4.38
C ALA A 219 -26.29 0.97 -5.14
N PHE A 220 -25.06 0.46 -5.27
CA PHE A 220 -24.75 -0.79 -5.97
C PHE A 220 -24.59 -2.00 -5.03
N LEU A 221 -24.84 -1.81 -3.73
CA LEU A 221 -24.65 -2.85 -2.73
C LEU A 221 -25.49 -4.13 -3.01
N PRO A 222 -26.79 -4.05 -3.38
CA PRO A 222 -27.57 -5.26 -3.65
C PRO A 222 -27.00 -6.08 -4.83
N GLN A 223 -26.52 -5.41 -5.88
CA GLN A 223 -25.92 -6.08 -7.04
C GLN A 223 -24.58 -6.72 -6.67
N THR A 224 -23.78 -6.01 -5.86
CA THR A 224 -22.49 -6.49 -5.35
C THR A 224 -22.66 -7.76 -4.51
N LEU A 225 -23.58 -7.75 -3.55
CA LEU A 225 -23.85 -8.91 -2.70
C LEU A 225 -24.35 -10.13 -3.50
N ARG A 226 -25.24 -9.92 -4.48
CA ARG A 226 -25.68 -10.98 -5.41
C ARG A 226 -24.55 -11.51 -6.30
N CYS A 227 -23.56 -10.69 -6.62
CA CYS A 227 -22.38 -11.12 -7.36
C CYS A 227 -21.49 -11.99 -6.46
N LEU A 228 -21.15 -11.50 -5.26
CA LEU A 228 -20.30 -12.20 -4.30
C LEU A 228 -20.93 -13.51 -3.81
N SER A 229 -22.26 -13.60 -3.70
CA SER A 229 -22.94 -14.84 -3.32
C SER A 229 -22.75 -15.98 -4.33
N LYS A 230 -22.31 -15.68 -5.56
CA LYS A 230 -21.97 -16.68 -6.59
C LYS A 230 -20.52 -17.18 -6.49
N SER A 231 -19.66 -16.50 -5.73
CA SER A 231 -18.22 -16.85 -5.61
C SER A 231 -18.01 -18.32 -5.24
N THR A 232 -18.76 -18.83 -4.26
CA THR A 232 -18.61 -20.21 -3.77
C THR A 232 -19.09 -21.29 -4.73
N ARG A 233 -19.85 -20.93 -5.78
CA ARG A 233 -20.45 -21.87 -6.74
C ARG A 233 -19.61 -22.03 -8.01
N ASN A 234 -18.71 -21.10 -8.29
CA ASN A 234 -17.92 -21.10 -9.51
C ASN A 234 -16.71 -22.03 -9.37
N ARG A 235 -16.61 -23.05 -10.24
CA ARG A 235 -15.39 -23.85 -10.40
C ARG A 235 -14.64 -23.41 -11.64
N VAL A 236 -13.32 -23.24 -11.49
CA VAL A 236 -12.43 -22.94 -12.62
C VAL A 236 -12.41 -24.14 -13.56
N GLN A 237 -12.55 -23.90 -14.86
CA GLN A 237 -12.46 -24.93 -15.91
C GLN A 237 -11.30 -24.64 -16.86
N GLY A 238 -10.89 -25.65 -17.64
CA GLY A 238 -9.91 -25.49 -18.71
C GLY A 238 -8.45 -25.47 -18.26
N TYR A 239 -7.63 -24.62 -18.90
CA TYR A 239 -6.16 -24.59 -18.72
C TYR A 239 -5.73 -24.39 -17.27
N ALA A 240 -6.32 -23.39 -16.61
CA ALA A 240 -5.97 -23.02 -15.24
C ALA A 240 -6.45 -24.04 -14.20
N ALA A 241 -7.50 -24.81 -14.49
CA ALA A 241 -8.00 -25.84 -13.57
C ALA A 241 -6.99 -26.99 -13.36
N ALA A 242 -6.01 -27.14 -14.26
CA ALA A 242 -4.95 -28.13 -14.14
C ALA A 242 -3.88 -27.76 -13.10
N TRP A 243 -3.81 -26.48 -12.68
CA TRP A 243 -2.75 -26.00 -11.81
C TRP A 243 -2.90 -26.60 -10.41
N ARG A 244 -1.83 -27.25 -9.93
CA ARG A 244 -1.76 -27.78 -8.58
C ARG A 244 -1.35 -26.68 -7.59
N PRO A 245 -1.77 -26.77 -6.31
CA PRO A 245 -1.33 -25.84 -5.27
C PRO A 245 0.20 -25.76 -5.15
N THR A 246 0.90 -26.89 -5.28
CA THR A 246 2.37 -26.98 -5.25
C THR A 246 3.02 -26.14 -6.35
N LEU A 247 2.55 -26.25 -7.60
CA LEU A 247 3.00 -25.41 -8.71
C LEU A 247 2.77 -23.92 -8.42
N GLY A 248 1.57 -23.54 -8.00
CA GLY A 248 1.23 -22.14 -7.75
C GLY A 248 2.08 -21.55 -6.64
N LEU A 249 2.28 -22.29 -5.55
CA LEU A 249 3.12 -21.88 -4.42
C LEU A 249 4.59 -21.78 -4.82
N THR A 250 5.14 -22.73 -5.59
CA THR A 250 6.51 -22.63 -6.11
C THR A 250 6.69 -21.41 -7.00
N VAL A 251 5.79 -21.16 -7.94
CA VAL A 251 5.88 -19.98 -8.82
C VAL A 251 5.76 -18.69 -8.03
N PHE A 252 4.85 -18.62 -7.07
CA PHE A 252 4.69 -17.48 -6.18
C PHE A 252 5.96 -17.21 -5.37
N LEU A 253 6.54 -18.21 -4.72
CA LEU A 253 7.75 -18.08 -3.91
C LEU A 253 8.98 -17.71 -4.77
N VAL A 254 9.12 -18.29 -5.96
CA VAL A 254 10.20 -17.92 -6.90
C VAL A 254 10.07 -16.46 -7.33
N ALA A 255 8.86 -16.00 -7.66
CA ALA A 255 8.62 -14.61 -8.01
C ALA A 255 8.88 -13.66 -6.83
N ALA A 256 8.47 -14.03 -5.62
CA ALA A 256 8.70 -13.26 -4.39
C ALA A 256 10.19 -13.21 -4.00
N LEU A 257 10.94 -14.30 -4.14
CA LEU A 257 12.38 -14.31 -3.90
C LEU A 257 13.14 -13.50 -4.97
N ALA A 258 12.69 -13.54 -6.23
CA ALA A 258 13.27 -12.73 -7.30
C ALA A 258 13.02 -11.23 -7.07
N TRP A 259 11.83 -10.85 -6.59
CA TRP A 259 11.55 -9.50 -6.11
C TRP A 259 12.59 -9.07 -5.07
N VAL A 260 12.71 -9.84 -3.98
CA VAL A 260 13.63 -9.56 -2.88
C VAL A 260 15.07 -9.41 -3.38
N GLY A 261 15.56 -10.40 -4.15
CA GLY A 261 16.92 -10.37 -4.67
C GLY A 261 17.18 -9.15 -5.57
N PHE A 262 16.22 -8.80 -6.44
CA PHE A 262 16.34 -7.66 -7.32
C PHE A 262 16.30 -6.33 -6.56
N THR A 263 15.36 -6.16 -5.62
CA THR A 263 15.28 -4.94 -4.80
C THR A 263 16.51 -4.74 -3.94
N THR A 264 17.07 -5.81 -3.39
CA THR A 264 18.31 -5.75 -2.60
C THR A 264 19.47 -5.28 -3.47
N VAL A 265 19.67 -5.89 -4.64
CA VAL A 265 20.72 -5.49 -5.59
C VAL A 265 20.54 -4.04 -6.05
N LEU A 266 19.31 -3.63 -6.35
CA LEU A 266 19.01 -2.26 -6.73
C LEU A 266 19.29 -1.27 -5.60
N ASN A 267 18.89 -1.56 -4.38
CA ASN A 267 19.13 -0.68 -3.23
C ASN A 267 20.62 -0.47 -3.02
N PHE A 268 21.44 -1.53 -3.10
CA PHE A 268 22.90 -1.39 -3.08
C PHE A 268 23.43 -0.54 -4.24
N GLY A 269 22.90 -0.72 -5.46
CA GLY A 269 23.30 0.05 -6.64
C GLY A 269 22.90 1.52 -6.58
N ILE A 270 21.69 1.84 -6.09
CA ILE A 270 21.18 3.21 -5.94
C ILE A 270 21.96 3.95 -4.86
N VAL A 271 22.24 3.31 -3.73
CA VAL A 271 23.07 3.91 -2.66
C VAL A 271 24.48 4.21 -3.18
N ALA A 272 25.01 3.40 -4.10
CA ALA A 272 26.31 3.64 -4.73
C ALA A 272 26.30 4.75 -5.80
N VAL A 273 25.14 5.13 -6.34
CA VAL A 273 24.98 6.17 -7.37
C VAL A 273 24.26 7.37 -6.79
N HIS A 274 25.03 8.28 -6.19
CA HIS A 274 24.50 9.55 -5.69
C HIS A 274 23.92 10.41 -6.83
N GLY A 275 22.77 11.03 -6.60
CA GLY A 275 22.20 12.05 -7.50
C GLY A 275 21.35 11.53 -8.68
N LEU A 276 20.80 10.32 -8.59
CA LEU A 276 19.88 9.81 -9.62
C LEU A 276 18.67 10.75 -9.81
N PRO A 277 18.36 11.15 -11.07
CA PRO A 277 17.17 11.95 -11.35
C PRO A 277 15.88 11.26 -10.87
N PRO A 278 14.88 11.99 -10.33
CA PRO A 278 13.66 11.39 -9.78
C PRO A 278 12.89 10.49 -10.77
N LEU A 279 12.90 10.84 -12.06
CA LEU A 279 12.29 10.01 -13.11
C LEU A 279 13.03 8.69 -13.32
N ALA A 280 14.36 8.71 -13.24
CA ALA A 280 15.16 7.49 -13.34
C ALA A 280 14.90 6.57 -12.14
N ALA A 281 14.86 7.14 -10.92
CA ALA A 281 14.49 6.38 -9.72
C ALA A 281 13.09 5.76 -9.83
N THR A 282 12.11 6.52 -10.34
CA THR A 282 10.75 6.03 -10.58
C THR A 282 10.71 4.91 -11.62
N ALA A 283 11.50 5.01 -12.70
CA ALA A 283 11.57 3.98 -13.73
C ALA A 283 12.22 2.68 -13.20
N ILE A 284 13.24 2.80 -12.35
CA ILE A 284 13.90 1.65 -11.71
C ILE A 284 12.94 0.95 -10.75
N ASP A 285 12.23 1.70 -9.89
CA ASP A 285 11.18 1.17 -9.01
C ASP A 285 10.08 0.47 -9.82
N ALA A 286 9.62 1.09 -10.92
CA ALA A 286 8.62 0.52 -11.80
C ALA A 286 9.08 -0.82 -12.41
N ALA A 287 10.31 -0.88 -12.90
CA ALA A 287 10.91 -2.10 -13.44
C ALA A 287 11.00 -3.20 -12.38
N ALA A 288 11.44 -2.84 -11.17
CA ALA A 288 11.43 -3.75 -10.04
C ALA A 288 10.03 -4.31 -9.82
N ARG A 289 9.02 -3.44 -9.73
CA ARG A 289 7.66 -3.84 -9.34
C ARG A 289 7.03 -4.80 -10.32
N LEU A 290 7.35 -4.70 -11.60
CA LEU A 290 6.83 -5.58 -12.64
C LEU A 290 7.54 -6.93 -12.71
N LEU A 291 8.80 -7.01 -12.28
CA LEU A 291 9.63 -8.20 -12.42
C LEU A 291 8.98 -9.49 -11.86
N PRO A 292 8.38 -9.51 -10.66
CA PRO A 292 7.79 -10.72 -10.09
C PRO A 292 6.61 -11.23 -10.90
N ALA A 293 5.72 -10.33 -11.32
CA ALA A 293 4.61 -10.67 -12.18
C ALA A 293 5.09 -11.18 -13.55
N MET A 294 6.12 -10.56 -14.14
CA MET A 294 6.71 -11.01 -15.40
C MET A 294 7.30 -12.42 -15.29
N ILE A 295 8.05 -12.71 -14.21
CA ILE A 295 8.60 -14.05 -13.94
C ILE A 295 7.48 -15.06 -13.81
N ALA A 296 6.46 -14.78 -12.99
CA ALA A 296 5.33 -15.66 -12.79
C ALA A 296 4.59 -15.95 -14.11
N LEU A 297 4.33 -14.91 -14.92
CA LEU A 297 3.69 -15.04 -16.22
C LEU A 297 4.54 -15.85 -17.21
N ALA A 298 5.85 -15.63 -17.24
CA ALA A 298 6.77 -16.36 -18.13
C ALA A 298 6.85 -17.85 -17.78
N LEU A 299 6.83 -18.19 -16.49
CA LEU A 299 6.83 -19.58 -16.02
C LEU A 299 5.50 -20.29 -16.35
N LEU A 300 4.38 -19.57 -16.34
CA LEU A 300 3.04 -20.15 -16.50
C LEU A 300 2.49 -20.09 -17.93
N PHE A 301 2.97 -19.17 -18.77
CA PHE A 301 2.41 -18.89 -20.09
C PHE A 301 3.48 -18.63 -21.16
N LYS A 302 3.25 -19.15 -22.38
CA LYS A 302 4.10 -18.84 -23.55
C LYS A 302 3.73 -17.57 -24.29
N ARG A 303 2.48 -17.14 -24.17
CA ARG A 303 1.91 -16.04 -24.95
C ARG A 303 1.15 -15.09 -24.01
N PRO A 304 1.44 -13.78 -24.05
CA PRO A 304 0.74 -12.79 -23.22
C PRO A 304 -0.78 -12.81 -23.44
N SER A 305 -1.24 -12.95 -24.68
CA SER A 305 -2.67 -13.02 -25.01
C SER A 305 -3.37 -14.23 -24.36
N HIS A 306 -2.65 -15.34 -24.18
CA HIS A 306 -3.18 -16.50 -23.47
C HIS A 306 -3.27 -16.23 -21.97
N ALA A 307 -2.26 -15.58 -21.38
CA ALA A 307 -2.29 -15.14 -19.99
C ALA A 307 -3.47 -14.21 -19.74
N ALA A 308 -3.66 -13.18 -20.59
CA ALA A 308 -4.76 -12.23 -20.46
C ALA A 308 -6.13 -12.92 -20.48
N ARG A 309 -6.35 -13.86 -21.39
CA ARG A 309 -7.60 -14.64 -21.47
C ARG A 309 -7.81 -15.51 -20.24
N VAL A 310 -6.79 -16.26 -19.81
CA VAL A 310 -6.89 -17.21 -18.70
C VAL A 310 -7.05 -16.47 -17.37
N LEU A 311 -6.34 -15.38 -17.16
CA LEU A 311 -6.45 -14.55 -15.97
C LEU A 311 -7.73 -13.69 -15.99
N GLY A 312 -8.34 -13.49 -17.16
CA GLY A 312 -9.52 -12.63 -17.32
C GLY A 312 -9.16 -11.15 -17.30
N ALA A 313 -7.97 -10.79 -17.76
CA ALA A 313 -7.52 -9.41 -17.93
C ALA A 313 -8.15 -8.73 -19.18
N GLU A 314 -8.71 -9.52 -20.10
CA GLU A 314 -9.48 -9.00 -21.25
C GLU A 314 -10.96 -8.76 -20.92
N LYS A 315 -11.43 -9.22 -19.75
CA LYS A 315 -12.82 -9.03 -19.35
C LYS A 315 -13.07 -7.56 -18.96
N PRO A 316 -14.24 -7.01 -19.29
CA PRO A 316 -14.56 -5.63 -18.91
C PRO A 316 -14.61 -5.49 -17.38
N VAL A 317 -14.31 -4.28 -16.92
CA VAL A 317 -14.57 -3.87 -15.54
C VAL A 317 -16.07 -3.88 -15.30
N LEU A 318 -16.48 -4.27 -14.09
CA LEU A 318 -17.87 -4.15 -13.63
C LEU A 318 -17.96 -3.00 -12.60
N PRO A 319 -18.15 -1.73 -13.03
CA PRO A 319 -17.96 -0.57 -12.15
C PRO A 319 -18.93 -0.57 -10.97
N ALA A 320 -20.19 -0.97 -11.17
CA ALA A 320 -21.17 -1.09 -10.09
C ALA A 320 -20.72 -2.06 -8.98
N ILE A 321 -20.15 -3.22 -9.36
CA ILE A 321 -19.65 -4.19 -8.39
C ILE A 321 -18.41 -3.67 -7.67
N VAL A 322 -17.50 -3.02 -8.42
CA VAL A 322 -16.29 -2.40 -7.85
C VAL A 322 -16.65 -1.31 -6.84
N LEU A 323 -17.54 -0.39 -7.21
CA LEU A 323 -17.98 0.71 -6.33
C LEU A 323 -18.77 0.20 -5.12
N GLY A 324 -19.64 -0.80 -5.29
CA GLY A 324 -20.37 -1.38 -4.18
C GLY A 324 -19.48 -2.17 -3.22
N LEU A 325 -18.44 -2.87 -3.72
CA LEU A 325 -17.46 -3.53 -2.86
C LEU A 325 -16.52 -2.53 -2.18
N PHE A 326 -16.14 -1.45 -2.87
CA PHE A 326 -15.40 -0.35 -2.28
C PHE A 326 -16.16 0.26 -1.09
N ALA A 327 -17.46 0.53 -1.25
CA ALA A 327 -18.29 1.04 -0.16
C ALA A 327 -18.37 0.07 1.04
N LEU A 328 -18.50 -1.24 0.78
CA LEU A 328 -18.45 -2.25 1.83
C LEU A 328 -17.12 -2.26 2.59
N LEU A 329 -16.00 -2.17 1.87
CA LEU A 329 -14.67 -2.12 2.46
C LEU A 329 -14.49 -0.87 3.31
N LEU A 330 -14.98 0.28 2.84
CA LEU A 330 -14.96 1.53 3.59
C LEU A 330 -15.77 1.42 4.89
N LEU A 331 -16.98 0.83 4.85
CA LEU A 331 -17.77 0.57 6.05
C LEU A 331 -17.08 -0.44 6.99
N ALA A 332 -16.49 -1.50 6.45
CA ALA A 332 -15.77 -2.50 7.24
C ALA A 332 -14.57 -1.87 7.96
N ASP A 333 -13.82 -1.00 7.29
CA ASP A 333 -12.69 -0.29 7.87
C ASP A 333 -13.13 0.64 9.02
N GLN A 334 -14.25 1.36 8.86
CA GLN A 334 -14.82 2.20 9.94
C GLN A 334 -15.25 1.38 11.16
N LEU A 335 -15.86 0.22 10.94
CA LEU A 335 -16.23 -0.69 12.03
C LEU A 335 -14.99 -1.26 12.72
N LEU A 336 -13.98 -1.63 11.94
CA LEU A 336 -12.72 -2.16 12.45
C LEU A 336 -11.99 -1.13 13.31
N MET A 337 -11.93 0.13 12.85
CA MET A 337 -11.32 1.23 13.59
C MET A 337 -12.03 1.46 14.93
N ARG A 338 -13.38 1.37 14.97
CA ARG A 338 -14.15 1.49 16.23
C ARG A 338 -13.89 0.34 17.21
N TRP A 339 -13.57 -0.85 16.70
CA TRP A 339 -13.38 -2.03 17.53
C TRP A 339 -11.95 -2.17 18.07
N LEU A 340 -10.94 -1.89 17.24
CA LEU A 340 -9.53 -2.03 17.60
C LEU A 340 -8.89 -0.72 18.08
N GLY A 341 -9.52 0.42 17.80
CA GLY A 341 -8.91 1.74 17.98
C GLY A 341 -7.76 2.00 17.00
N ASN A 342 -7.26 3.23 17.01
CA ASN A 342 -6.03 3.58 16.29
C ASN A 342 -4.82 3.12 17.13
N ALA A 343 -4.49 1.83 17.06
CA ALA A 343 -3.26 1.34 17.69
C ALA A 343 -2.05 2.02 17.01
N SER A 344 -1.09 2.50 17.79
CA SER A 344 0.07 3.25 17.28
C SER A 344 0.73 2.53 16.09
N THR A 345 1.09 3.29 15.05
CA THR A 345 1.67 2.75 13.81
C THR A 345 2.98 2.00 14.08
N VAL A 346 3.27 0.94 13.33
CA VAL A 346 4.53 0.17 13.48
C VAL A 346 5.74 1.07 13.18
N SER A 347 5.65 1.86 12.11
CA SER A 347 6.66 2.86 11.74
C SER A 347 6.31 4.24 12.31
N PRO A 348 7.30 4.99 12.86
CA PRO A 348 7.17 6.40 13.22
C PRO A 348 6.60 7.27 12.09
N GLY A 349 6.93 6.96 10.84
CA GLY A 349 6.46 7.70 9.66
C GLY A 349 5.01 7.43 9.28
N GLY A 350 4.31 6.53 9.97
CA GLY A 350 2.88 6.27 9.76
C GLY A 350 2.49 5.79 8.35
N GLY A 351 3.43 5.20 7.60
CA GLY A 351 3.22 4.77 6.22
C GLY A 351 3.45 5.87 5.16
N LEU A 352 3.88 7.06 5.57
CA LEU A 352 4.44 8.07 4.68
C LEU A 352 5.84 7.65 4.21
N ASN A 353 6.22 8.11 3.01
CA ASN A 353 7.55 7.91 2.46
C ASN A 353 8.08 9.23 1.90
N LEU A 354 9.32 9.59 2.24
CA LEU A 354 9.95 10.82 1.79
C LEU A 354 10.09 10.87 0.26
N SER A 355 10.20 9.71 -0.42
CA SER A 355 10.22 9.65 -1.88
C SER A 355 8.90 10.10 -2.53
N GLU A 356 7.81 10.18 -1.76
CA GLU A 356 6.50 10.68 -2.21
C GLU A 356 6.39 12.21 -2.08
N ALA A 357 7.40 12.90 -1.57
CA ALA A 357 7.40 14.35 -1.42
C ALA A 357 7.50 15.11 -2.75
N GLY A 358 6.78 16.25 -2.83
CA GLY A 358 6.82 17.13 -3.99
C GLY A 358 6.13 16.54 -5.23
N PHE A 359 6.26 17.23 -6.36
CA PHE A 359 5.56 16.82 -7.60
C PHE A 359 6.13 15.52 -8.19
N SER A 360 7.46 15.36 -8.21
CA SER A 360 8.08 14.10 -8.61
C SER A 360 7.67 12.94 -7.70
N GLY A 361 7.53 13.20 -6.40
CA GLY A 361 7.04 12.21 -5.45
C GLY A 361 5.56 11.86 -5.64
N LEU A 362 4.72 12.79 -6.11
CA LEU A 362 3.36 12.45 -6.54
C LEU A 362 3.40 11.44 -7.69
N VAL A 363 4.19 11.73 -8.73
CA VAL A 363 4.33 10.85 -9.89
C VAL A 363 4.82 9.47 -9.45
N TYR A 364 5.82 9.42 -8.57
CA TYR A 364 6.29 8.19 -7.95
C TYR A 364 5.14 7.46 -7.23
N ALA A 365 4.39 8.13 -6.34
CA ALA A 365 3.30 7.53 -5.59
C ALA A 365 2.22 6.93 -6.50
N ILE A 366 1.77 7.63 -7.56
CA ILE A 366 0.72 7.07 -8.43
C ILE A 366 1.27 5.90 -9.27
N VAL A 367 2.46 6.04 -9.87
CA VAL A 367 3.03 4.98 -10.72
C VAL A 367 3.32 3.74 -9.87
N SER A 368 4.02 3.94 -8.76
CA SER A 368 4.51 2.88 -7.89
C SER A 368 3.37 2.21 -7.11
N ALA A 369 2.68 2.98 -6.26
CA ALA A 369 1.72 2.46 -5.29
C ALA A 369 0.29 2.38 -5.84
N CYS A 370 -0.13 3.30 -6.72
CA CYS A 370 -1.50 3.28 -7.24
C CYS A 370 -1.67 2.44 -8.49
N LEU A 371 -0.63 2.22 -9.32
CA LEU A 371 -0.74 1.50 -10.60
C LEU A 371 -0.02 0.15 -10.60
N LEU A 372 1.30 0.15 -10.38
CA LEU A 372 2.13 -1.03 -10.57
C LEU A 372 2.02 -2.03 -9.42
N ALA A 373 1.92 -1.56 -8.18
CA ALA A 373 1.68 -2.43 -7.03
C ALA A 373 0.37 -3.24 -7.19
N PRO A 374 -0.81 -2.61 -7.42
CA PRO A 374 -2.04 -3.35 -7.69
C PRO A 374 -1.93 -4.33 -8.87
N LEU A 375 -1.30 -3.93 -9.97
CA LEU A 375 -1.13 -4.81 -11.13
C LEU A 375 -0.35 -6.08 -10.77
N THR A 376 0.83 -5.92 -10.16
CA THR A 376 1.70 -7.03 -9.80
C THR A 376 1.08 -7.90 -8.71
N GLU A 377 0.56 -7.28 -7.66
CA GLU A 377 -0.02 -8.00 -6.53
C GLU A 377 -1.24 -8.80 -6.98
N GLU A 378 -2.15 -8.24 -7.78
CA GLU A 378 -3.29 -9.01 -8.26
C GLU A 378 -2.89 -10.18 -9.17
N ILE A 379 -1.86 -10.02 -10.00
CA ILE A 379 -1.33 -11.13 -10.82
C ILE A 379 -0.81 -12.25 -9.92
N LEU A 380 0.00 -11.94 -8.90
CA LEU A 380 0.59 -12.93 -8.03
C LEU A 380 -0.44 -13.56 -7.08
N PHE A 381 -1.22 -12.74 -6.38
CA PHE A 381 -2.15 -13.20 -5.36
C PHE A 381 -3.41 -13.83 -5.98
N ARG A 382 -4.06 -13.17 -6.93
CA ARG A 382 -5.34 -13.65 -7.50
C ARG A 382 -5.09 -14.53 -8.72
N GLY A 383 -4.18 -14.10 -9.58
CA GLY A 383 -3.82 -14.83 -10.80
C GLY A 383 -3.08 -16.13 -10.55
N VAL A 384 -2.24 -16.24 -9.50
CA VAL A 384 -1.42 -17.42 -9.22
C VAL A 384 -1.80 -18.11 -7.91
N LEU A 385 -1.59 -17.47 -6.75
CA LEU A 385 -1.70 -18.11 -5.44
C LEU A 385 -3.13 -18.58 -5.15
N PHE A 386 -4.07 -17.65 -5.01
CA PHE A 386 -5.49 -17.93 -4.76
C PHE A 386 -6.07 -18.93 -5.77
N ARG A 387 -5.77 -18.72 -7.07
CA ARG A 387 -6.28 -19.59 -8.13
C ARG A 387 -5.81 -21.04 -7.99
N SER A 388 -4.52 -21.25 -7.74
CA SER A 388 -3.97 -22.59 -7.57
C SER A 388 -4.57 -23.31 -6.34
N LEU A 389 -4.83 -22.57 -5.26
CA LEU A 389 -5.51 -23.07 -4.07
C LEU A 389 -6.98 -23.41 -4.35
N ALA A 390 -7.73 -22.49 -4.99
CA ALA A 390 -9.16 -22.64 -5.28
C ALA A 390 -9.47 -23.78 -6.28
N ASN A 391 -8.47 -24.29 -7.00
CA ASN A 391 -8.62 -25.49 -7.83
C ASN A 391 -8.82 -26.78 -7.00
N ARG A 392 -8.37 -26.80 -5.74
CA ARG A 392 -8.38 -27.99 -4.87
C ARG A 392 -9.07 -27.77 -3.52
N LEU A 393 -9.16 -26.53 -3.06
CA LEU A 393 -9.80 -26.15 -1.81
C LEU A 393 -11.13 -25.44 -2.07
N PRO A 394 -12.07 -25.45 -1.11
CA PRO A 394 -13.23 -24.57 -1.15
C PRO A 394 -12.81 -23.11 -1.32
N VAL A 395 -13.56 -22.34 -2.10
CA VAL A 395 -13.25 -20.93 -2.44
C VAL A 395 -12.97 -20.08 -1.20
N LEU A 396 -13.77 -20.25 -0.14
CA LEU A 396 -13.59 -19.48 1.10
C LEU A 396 -12.27 -19.82 1.80
N VAL A 397 -11.88 -21.10 1.84
CA VAL A 397 -10.61 -21.53 2.44
C VAL A 397 -9.43 -21.01 1.63
N ALA A 398 -9.50 -21.11 0.30
CA ALA A 398 -8.47 -20.57 -0.58
C ALA A 398 -8.35 -19.04 -0.45
N ALA A 399 -9.48 -18.33 -0.34
CA ALA A 399 -9.52 -16.89 -0.16
C ALA A 399 -8.92 -16.50 1.19
N MET A 400 -9.26 -17.20 2.28
CA MET A 400 -8.68 -16.97 3.61
C MET A 400 -7.17 -17.16 3.60
N ILE A 401 -6.66 -18.29 3.07
CA ILE A 401 -5.21 -18.56 3.01
C ILE A 401 -4.51 -17.47 2.19
N SER A 402 -5.02 -17.14 1.00
CA SER A 402 -4.41 -16.12 0.16
C SER A 402 -4.44 -14.73 0.81
N ALA A 403 -5.52 -14.38 1.53
CA ALA A 403 -5.67 -13.12 2.23
C ALA A 403 -4.73 -13.03 3.46
N THR A 404 -4.55 -14.13 4.18
CA THR A 404 -3.59 -14.21 5.29
C THR A 404 -2.16 -14.01 4.79
N VAL A 405 -1.77 -14.70 3.71
CA VAL A 405 -0.43 -14.51 3.11
C VAL A 405 -0.27 -13.07 2.64
N PHE A 406 -1.30 -12.50 1.98
CA PHE A 406 -1.30 -11.10 1.57
C PHE A 406 -1.10 -10.17 2.76
N ALA A 407 -1.82 -10.34 3.85
CA ALA A 407 -1.70 -9.48 5.02
C ALA A 407 -0.33 -9.58 5.70
N LEU A 408 0.18 -10.79 5.92
CA LEU A 408 1.42 -11.02 6.65
C LEU A 408 2.65 -10.37 5.98
N ILE A 409 2.65 -10.24 4.66
CA ILE A 409 3.77 -9.59 3.95
C ILE A 409 3.76 -8.05 4.04
N HIS A 410 2.71 -7.43 4.59
CA HIS A 410 2.59 -5.97 4.71
C HIS A 410 3.13 -5.42 6.04
N PHE A 411 3.39 -6.27 7.04
CA PHE A 411 4.02 -5.88 8.31
C PHE A 411 3.36 -4.69 9.03
N TYR A 412 2.03 -4.68 9.06
CA TYR A 412 1.26 -3.64 9.74
C TYR A 412 0.99 -3.97 11.21
N ASN A 413 0.51 -2.97 11.95
CA ASN A 413 -0.03 -3.16 13.30
C ASN A 413 -1.30 -4.05 13.21
N PRO A 414 -1.83 -4.56 14.34
CA PRO A 414 -2.99 -5.45 14.30
C PRO A 414 -4.18 -4.91 13.50
N TYR A 415 -4.49 -3.61 13.63
CA TYR A 415 -5.53 -2.96 12.84
C TYR A 415 -5.24 -3.01 11.33
N GLY A 416 -4.07 -2.54 10.90
CA GLY A 416 -3.70 -2.51 9.48
C GLY A 416 -3.59 -3.90 8.88
N LEU A 417 -3.09 -4.89 9.64
CA LEU A 417 -2.98 -6.29 9.23
C LEU A 417 -4.37 -6.89 8.95
N ILE A 418 -5.35 -6.63 9.83
CA ILE A 418 -6.71 -7.11 9.63
C ILE A 418 -7.40 -6.35 8.49
N SER A 419 -7.21 -5.03 8.38
CA SER A 419 -7.79 -4.20 7.31
C SER A 419 -7.32 -4.68 5.93
N VAL A 420 -6.01 -4.85 5.75
CA VAL A 420 -5.44 -5.34 4.48
C VAL A 420 -5.81 -6.82 4.21
N GLY A 421 -6.01 -7.62 5.25
CA GLY A 421 -6.52 -8.99 5.14
C GLY A 421 -7.97 -9.04 4.65
N ILE A 422 -8.85 -8.17 5.18
CA ILE A 422 -10.24 -8.03 4.73
C ILE A 422 -10.28 -7.62 3.26
N PHE A 423 -9.46 -6.62 2.87
CA PHE A 423 -9.28 -6.23 1.49
C PHE A 423 -8.78 -7.41 0.62
N GLY A 424 -7.76 -8.12 1.12
CA GLY A 424 -7.20 -9.35 0.58
C GLY A 424 -8.28 -10.37 0.18
N PHE A 425 -9.14 -10.67 1.15
CA PHE A 425 -10.23 -11.61 1.04
C PHE A 425 -11.32 -11.13 0.07
N ALA A 426 -11.72 -9.86 0.14
CA ALA A 426 -12.72 -9.26 -0.74
C ALA A 426 -12.31 -9.35 -2.23
N CYS A 427 -11.06 -9.03 -2.54
CA CYS A 427 -10.52 -9.17 -3.89
C CYS A 427 -10.50 -10.62 -4.38
N ALA A 428 -10.21 -11.60 -3.52
CA ALA A 428 -10.29 -13.02 -3.87
C ALA A 428 -11.73 -13.46 -4.20
N LEU A 429 -12.72 -13.01 -3.41
CA LEU A 429 -14.13 -13.29 -3.68
C LEU A 429 -14.63 -12.59 -4.96
N LEU A 430 -14.22 -11.34 -5.19
CA LEU A 430 -14.52 -10.62 -6.43
C LEU A 430 -13.95 -11.36 -7.64
N TYR A 431 -12.71 -11.83 -7.54
CA TYR A 431 -12.08 -12.61 -8.60
C TYR A 431 -12.82 -13.92 -8.87
N SER A 432 -13.20 -14.64 -7.81
CA SER A 432 -13.95 -15.89 -7.93
C SER A 432 -15.34 -15.69 -8.55
N ALA A 433 -16.04 -14.61 -8.17
CA ALA A 433 -17.38 -14.31 -8.66
C ALA A 433 -17.39 -13.89 -10.14
N THR A 434 -16.40 -13.12 -10.58
CA THR A 434 -16.37 -12.49 -11.92
C THR A 434 -15.44 -13.21 -12.90
N GLY A 435 -14.41 -13.88 -12.38
CA GLY A 435 -13.26 -14.36 -13.14
C GLY A 435 -12.56 -13.26 -13.94
N SER A 436 -12.67 -11.99 -13.54
CA SER A 436 -12.07 -10.81 -14.19
C SER A 436 -10.94 -10.29 -13.31
N LEU A 437 -9.70 -10.42 -13.78
CA LEU A 437 -8.56 -9.83 -13.06
C LEU A 437 -8.62 -8.30 -13.15
N THR A 438 -9.10 -7.77 -14.27
CA THR A 438 -9.26 -6.33 -14.49
C THR A 438 -10.17 -5.69 -13.44
N SER A 439 -11.30 -6.32 -13.09
CA SER A 439 -12.21 -5.77 -12.06
C SER A 439 -11.53 -5.70 -10.68
N VAL A 440 -10.69 -6.68 -10.34
CA VAL A 440 -9.98 -6.71 -9.06
C VAL A 440 -8.84 -5.71 -9.05
N ILE A 441 -8.07 -5.63 -10.15
CA ILE A 441 -7.06 -4.58 -10.34
C ILE A 441 -7.73 -3.22 -10.18
N THR A 442 -8.85 -2.95 -10.85
CA THR A 442 -9.55 -1.66 -10.71
C THR A 442 -10.00 -1.36 -9.28
N LEU A 443 -10.51 -2.34 -8.54
CA LEU A 443 -10.83 -2.15 -7.12
C LEU A 443 -9.60 -1.77 -6.31
N HIS A 444 -8.46 -2.43 -6.55
CA HIS A 444 -7.21 -2.17 -5.85
C HIS A 444 -6.58 -0.82 -6.25
N LEU A 445 -6.57 -0.48 -7.54
CA LEU A 445 -6.19 0.85 -8.04
C LEU A 445 -7.01 1.94 -7.33
N LEU A 446 -8.33 1.76 -7.26
CA LEU A 446 -9.24 2.68 -6.58
C LEU A 446 -8.90 2.79 -5.09
N TYR A 447 -8.76 1.66 -4.40
CA TYR A 447 -8.45 1.61 -2.97
C TYR A 447 -7.13 2.33 -2.65
N ASN A 448 -6.05 2.03 -3.39
CA ASN A 448 -4.77 2.70 -3.19
C ASN A 448 -4.83 4.19 -3.53
N SER A 449 -5.57 4.56 -4.58
CA SER A 449 -5.72 5.97 -4.97
C SER A 449 -6.44 6.81 -3.92
N VAL A 450 -7.51 6.29 -3.30
CA VAL A 450 -8.24 7.01 -2.24
C VAL A 450 -7.47 7.10 -0.92
N VAL A 451 -6.38 6.33 -0.77
CA VAL A 451 -5.46 6.45 0.36
C VAL A 451 -4.32 7.40 0.00
N LYS A 452 -3.59 7.12 -1.09
CA LYS A 452 -2.35 7.81 -1.46
C LYS A 452 -2.55 9.24 -1.95
N ILE A 453 -3.64 9.54 -2.67
CA ILE A 453 -3.87 10.90 -3.18
C ILE A 453 -4.21 11.86 -2.03
N PRO A 454 -5.18 11.57 -1.14
CA PRO A 454 -5.42 12.40 0.05
C PRO A 454 -4.19 12.53 0.94
N GLN A 455 -3.48 11.43 1.19
CA GLN A 455 -2.21 11.44 1.94
C GLN A 455 -1.21 12.41 1.31
N TRP A 456 -0.99 12.34 0.00
CA TRP A 456 -0.07 13.26 -0.68
C TRP A 456 -0.54 14.71 -0.54
N ILE A 457 -1.82 15.00 -0.78
CA ILE A 457 -2.36 16.37 -0.73
C ILE A 457 -2.19 17.03 0.67
N VAL A 458 -2.29 16.23 1.73
CA VAL A 458 -2.20 16.72 3.12
C VAL A 458 -0.75 16.80 3.60
N TYR A 459 0.06 15.76 3.33
CA TYR A 459 1.39 15.62 3.95
C TYR A 459 2.57 15.95 3.03
N HIS A 460 2.44 15.71 1.72
CA HIS A 460 3.55 15.80 0.76
C HIS A 460 3.40 16.92 -0.28
N ALA A 461 2.20 17.47 -0.43
CA ALA A 461 1.97 18.57 -1.34
C ALA A 461 2.80 19.78 -0.88
N PRO A 462 3.52 20.42 -1.80
CA PRO A 462 4.34 21.57 -1.49
C PRO A 462 3.44 22.64 -0.89
N THR A 463 3.60 22.84 0.41
CA THR A 463 3.03 24.01 1.08
C THR A 463 4.11 24.95 1.57
N SER A 464 5.37 24.50 1.62
CA SER A 464 6.52 25.29 2.04
C SER A 464 7.73 24.36 2.23
N GLY A 465 8.94 24.84 1.97
CA GLY A 465 10.23 24.13 2.11
C GLY A 465 10.61 23.64 3.51
N PHE A 466 9.66 23.21 4.34
CA PHE A 466 9.93 22.52 5.60
C PHE A 466 10.83 21.29 5.37
N LEU A 467 10.57 20.53 4.30
CA LEU A 467 11.40 19.40 3.88
C LEU A 467 12.82 19.82 3.46
N ASP A 468 12.99 21.04 2.95
CA ASP A 468 14.31 21.56 2.54
C ASP A 468 15.21 21.85 3.75
N ARG A 469 14.66 21.87 4.99
CA ARG A 469 15.40 22.09 6.24
C ARG A 469 15.93 20.80 6.87
N TRP A 470 15.52 19.64 6.39
CA TRP A 470 16.01 18.35 6.87
C TRP A 470 16.99 17.80 5.84
N PRO A 471 18.31 17.83 6.10
CA PRO A 471 19.28 17.22 5.19
C PRO A 471 18.98 15.71 5.11
N GLY A 472 18.74 15.23 3.89
CA GLY A 472 18.53 13.81 3.59
C GLY A 472 19.82 12.99 3.57
#